data_AF-A0A2S6NK39-F1
#
_entry.id   AF-A0A2S6NK39-F1
#
_cell.length_a   1.000
_cell.length_b   1.000
_cell.length_c   1.000
_cell.angle_alpha   90.00
_cell.angle_beta   90.00
_cell.angle_gamma   90.00
#
_symmetry.space_group_name_H-M   'P 1'
#
loop_
_entity.id
_entity.type
_entity.pdbx_description
1 polymer ?
#
loop_
_entity_poly.entity_id
_entity_poly.type
_entity_poly.pdbx_seq_one_letter_code
_entity_poly.pdbx_strand_id
1 'polypeptide(L)'
;MAARTDNQHYHLILADIAMMAAINTYDHQSATETGAGYTPGSIRDGWLARTADPALRSRVTAMAAAALGSLKNMAATQLAAVARTYGVPLAADEAERMEQHFNGKRNAVLTYQRTRGNAVSA
;
A
#
# COMPACT_ATOMS: atom_id res chain seq x y z
N MET A 1 18.52 -15.49 0.65
CA MET A 1 17.17 -15.05 1.06
C MET A 1 16.21 -15.44 -0.05
N ALA A 2 15.04 -16.02 0.26
CA ALA A 2 14.04 -16.34 -0.77
C ALA A 2 13.58 -15.03 -1.44
N ALA A 3 13.51 -15.02 -2.77
CA ALA A 3 12.98 -13.88 -3.51
C ALA A 3 11.52 -13.65 -3.08
N ARG A 4 11.19 -12.42 -2.68
CA ARG A 4 9.80 -12.05 -2.37
C ARG A 4 8.97 -12.23 -3.63
N THR A 5 7.73 -12.70 -3.46
CA THR A 5 6.76 -12.69 -4.56
C THR A 5 6.34 -11.26 -4.87
N ASP A 6 5.99 -10.95 -6.12
CA ASP A 6 5.48 -9.64 -6.54
C ASP A 6 4.30 -9.18 -5.65
N ASN A 7 3.44 -10.12 -5.27
CA ASN A 7 2.33 -9.84 -4.37
C ASN A 7 2.78 -9.32 -3.00
N GLN A 8 3.79 -9.95 -2.39
CA GLN A 8 4.34 -9.48 -1.12
C GLN A 8 5.02 -8.13 -1.28
N HIS A 9 5.77 -7.94 -2.36
CA HIS A 9 6.46 -6.69 -2.68
C HIS A 9 5.47 -5.52 -2.82
N TYR A 10 4.43 -5.65 -3.64
CA TYR A 10 3.42 -4.60 -3.82
C TYR A 10 2.66 -4.29 -2.53
N HIS A 11 2.32 -5.30 -1.73
CA HIS A 11 1.66 -5.07 -0.44
C HIS A 11 2.54 -4.29 0.54
N LEU A 12 3.85 -4.51 0.53
CA LEU A 12 4.79 -3.76 1.37
C LEU A 12 4.90 -2.30 0.93
N ILE A 13 4.95 -2.03 -0.38
CA ILE A 13 4.93 -0.65 -0.90
C ILE A 13 3.65 0.08 -0.47
N LEU A 14 2.48 -0.55 -0.64
CA LEU A 14 1.22 0.05 -0.21
C LEU A 14 1.18 0.30 1.30
N ALA A 15 1.73 -0.62 2.10
CA ALA A 15 1.82 -0.47 3.54
C ALA A 15 2.72 0.70 3.93
N ASP A 16 3.84 0.89 3.24
CA ASP A 16 4.76 2.00 3.50
C ASP A 16 4.15 3.36 3.13
N ILE A 17 3.45 3.46 1.99
CA ILE A 17 2.68 4.66 1.63
C ILE A 17 1.61 4.98 2.69
N ALA A 18 0.84 3.96 3.10
CA ALA A 18 -0.20 4.12 4.10
C ALA A 18 0.38 4.52 5.48
N MET A 19 1.52 3.94 5.85
CA MET A 19 2.24 4.27 7.07
C MET A 19 2.72 5.72 7.05
N MET A 20 3.34 6.17 5.96
CA MET A 20 3.77 7.57 5.85
C MET A 20 2.61 8.56 5.95
N ALA A 21 1.48 8.26 5.30
CA ALA A 21 0.28 9.09 5.42
C ALA A 21 -0.26 9.14 6.86
N ALA A 22 -0.29 8.00 7.55
CA ALA A 22 -0.76 7.91 8.93
C ALA A 22 0.21 8.58 9.92
N ILE A 23 1.51 8.38 9.76
CA ILE A 23 2.56 9.06 10.55
C ILE A 23 2.44 10.57 10.33
N ASN A 24 2.34 11.03 9.09
CA ASN A 24 2.17 12.45 8.81
C ASN A 24 0.86 13.01 9.39
N THR A 25 -0.15 12.19 9.68
CA THR A 25 -1.40 12.68 10.30
C THR A 25 -1.29 12.83 11.82
N TYR A 26 -0.59 11.91 12.49
CA TYR A 26 -0.55 11.84 13.95
C TYR A 26 0.77 12.32 14.58
N ASP A 27 1.84 12.38 13.78
CA ASP A 27 3.22 12.51 14.21
C ASP A 27 4.02 13.29 13.16
N HIS A 28 3.54 14.51 12.85
CA HIS A 28 4.09 15.42 11.83
C HIS A 28 5.60 15.68 11.96
N GLN A 29 6.17 15.53 13.16
CA GLN A 29 7.60 15.74 13.42
C GLN A 29 8.48 14.53 13.07
N SER A 30 7.89 13.34 12.95
CA SER A 30 8.62 12.09 12.71
C SER A 30 8.48 11.57 11.28
N ALA A 31 7.77 12.27 10.41
CA ALA A 31 7.69 11.97 8.99
C ALA A 31 9.10 12.02 8.39
N THR A 32 9.66 10.84 8.08
CA THR A 32 11.05 10.71 7.62
C THR A 32 11.06 10.66 6.10
N GLU A 33 11.86 11.49 5.46
CA GLU A 33 12.12 11.35 4.02
C GLU A 33 12.76 9.99 3.75
N THR A 34 12.24 9.28 2.75
CA THR A 34 12.76 7.98 2.37
C THR A 34 13.99 8.20 1.48
N GLY A 35 15.19 8.07 2.07
CA GLY A 35 16.45 8.32 1.38
C GLY A 35 16.87 7.23 0.39
N ALA A 36 18.04 7.42 -0.24
CA ALA A 36 18.66 6.42 -1.11
C ALA A 36 18.92 5.12 -0.33
N GLY A 37 18.27 4.02 -0.74
CA GLY A 37 18.32 2.72 -0.03
C GLY A 37 16.98 2.25 0.54
N TYR A 38 15.85 2.87 0.17
CA TYR A 38 14.52 2.38 0.51
C TYR A 38 14.35 0.89 0.20
N THR A 39 13.80 0.15 1.17
CA THR A 39 13.40 -1.24 1.01
C THR A 39 11.94 -1.37 1.43
N PRO A 40 11.05 -1.93 0.59
CA PRO A 40 9.65 -2.11 0.98
C PRO A 40 9.50 -2.86 2.30
N GLY A 41 8.71 -2.28 3.20
CA GLY A 41 8.48 -2.66 4.59
C GLY A 41 9.30 -1.85 5.60
N SER A 42 10.35 -1.13 5.17
CA SER A 42 11.30 -0.50 6.09
C SER A 42 10.73 0.69 6.87
N ILE A 43 9.72 1.37 6.33
CA ILE A 43 9.15 2.56 6.97
C ILE A 43 8.44 2.16 8.26
N ARG A 44 7.59 1.13 8.18
CA ARG A 44 6.90 0.59 9.36
C ARG A 44 7.87 0.16 10.43
N ASP A 45 8.85 -0.66 10.06
CA ASP A 45 9.80 -1.23 11.02
C ASP A 45 10.65 -0.14 11.68
N GLY A 46 11.12 0.83 10.88
CA GLY A 46 11.88 1.97 11.38
C GLY A 46 11.08 2.87 12.31
N TRP A 47 9.83 3.18 11.98
CA TRP A 47 8.97 4.02 12.82
C TRP A 47 8.58 3.32 14.14
N LEU A 48 8.26 2.02 14.08
CA LEU A 48 7.97 1.22 15.27
C LEU A 48 9.18 1.12 16.19
N ALA A 49 10.40 1.00 15.66
CA ALA A 49 11.61 0.95 16.48
C ALA A 49 11.88 2.26 17.24
N ARG A 50 11.50 3.42 16.67
CA ARG A 50 11.74 4.74 17.28
C ARG A 50 10.64 5.21 18.22
N THR A 51 9.39 4.91 17.90
CA THR A 51 8.23 5.45 18.64
C THR A 51 7.98 4.58 19.87
N ALA A 52 8.08 5.10 21.09
CA ALA A 52 7.84 4.29 22.30
C ALA A 52 6.36 4.24 22.74
N ASP A 53 5.53 5.17 22.29
CA ASP A 53 4.13 5.31 22.72
C ASP A 53 3.23 4.20 22.12
N PRO A 54 2.67 3.28 22.94
CA PRO A 54 1.83 2.19 22.45
C PRO A 54 0.46 2.68 21.91
N ALA A 55 -0.09 3.75 22.46
CA ALA A 55 -1.37 4.30 22.00
C ALA A 55 -1.22 4.95 20.63
N LEU A 56 -0.13 5.71 20.43
CA LEU A 56 0.21 6.29 19.14
C LEU A 56 0.49 5.20 18.09
N ARG A 57 1.28 4.18 18.43
CA ARG A 57 1.51 2.99 17.59
C ARG A 57 0.21 2.36 17.12
N SER A 58 -0.74 2.15 18.02
CA SER A 58 -2.04 1.57 17.70
C SER A 58 -2.84 2.43 16.72
N ARG A 59 -2.93 3.74 16.98
CA ARG A 59 -3.69 4.68 16.12
C ARG A 59 -3.12 4.76 14.70
N VAL A 60 -1.81 4.91 14.58
CA VAL A 60 -1.13 5.01 13.27
C VAL A 60 -1.28 3.72 12.49
N THR A 61 -1.05 2.57 13.12
CA THR A 61 -1.18 1.27 12.44
C THR A 61 -2.60 0.95 12.02
N ALA A 62 -3.61 1.32 12.83
CA ALA A 62 -5.02 1.16 12.48
C ALA A 62 -5.40 2.05 11.28
N MET A 63 -4.96 3.31 11.27
CA MET A 63 -5.21 4.22 10.15
C MET A 63 -4.54 3.73 8.86
N ALA A 64 -3.27 3.29 8.94
CA ALA A 64 -2.55 2.74 7.80
C ALA A 64 -3.26 1.49 7.25
N ALA A 65 -3.70 0.59 8.12
CA ALA A 65 -4.45 -0.61 7.72
C ALA A 65 -5.77 -0.28 7.02
N ALA A 66 -6.51 0.74 7.49
CA ALA A 66 -7.73 1.20 6.86
C ALA A 66 -7.47 1.82 5.47
N ALA A 67 -6.37 2.55 5.31
CA ALA A 67 -6.01 3.19 4.04
C ALA A 67 -5.61 2.20 2.93
N LEU A 68 -5.13 1.00 3.30
CA LEU A 68 -4.71 -0.04 2.33
C LEU A 68 -5.80 -0.41 1.34
N GLY A 69 -7.06 -0.46 1.78
CA GLY A 69 -8.19 -0.78 0.91
C GLY A 69 -8.35 0.24 -0.22
N SER A 70 -8.26 1.52 0.11
CA SER A 70 -8.37 2.62 -0.85
C SER A 70 -7.18 2.64 -1.82
N LEU A 71 -5.96 2.49 -1.32
CA LEU A 71 -4.75 2.53 -2.15
C LEU A 71 -4.71 1.39 -3.18
N LYS A 72 -5.19 0.19 -2.84
CA LYS A 72 -5.28 -0.94 -3.78
C LYS A 72 -6.18 -0.68 -4.99
N ASN A 73 -7.14 0.24 -4.86
CA ASN A 73 -8.10 0.55 -5.91
C ASN A 73 -7.75 1.84 -6.68
N MET A 74 -6.64 2.50 -6.36
CA MET A 74 -6.20 3.70 -7.06
C MET A 74 -5.63 3.36 -8.43
N ALA A 75 -5.86 4.25 -9.40
CA ALA A 75 -5.15 4.21 -10.68
C ALA A 75 -3.65 4.48 -10.47
N ALA A 76 -2.79 3.95 -11.34
CA ALA A 76 -1.34 4.06 -11.23
C ALA A 76 -0.86 5.52 -11.09
N THR A 77 -1.46 6.45 -11.84
CA THR A 77 -1.12 7.88 -11.80
C THR A 77 -1.41 8.51 -10.44
N GLN A 78 -2.55 8.17 -9.84
CA GLN A 78 -2.93 8.64 -8.50
C GLN A 78 -2.03 8.02 -7.44
N LEU A 79 -1.75 6.71 -7.54
CA LEU A 79 -0.88 6.01 -6.61
C LEU A 79 0.55 6.59 -6.62
N ALA A 80 1.12 6.85 -7.80
CA ALA A 80 2.43 7.48 -7.94
C ALA A 80 2.46 8.92 -7.39
N ALA A 81 1.38 9.68 -7.57
CA ALA A 81 1.26 11.01 -7.00
C ALA A 81 1.22 10.97 -5.46
N VAL A 82 0.44 10.06 -4.88
CA VAL A 82 0.37 9.86 -3.43
C VAL A 82 1.71 9.40 -2.87
N ALA A 83 2.38 8.44 -3.50
CA ALA A 83 3.71 7.96 -3.10
C ALA A 83 4.71 9.13 -3.06
N ARG A 84 4.72 9.98 -4.10
CA ARG A 84 5.57 11.18 -4.17
C ARG A 84 5.27 12.18 -3.06
N THR A 85 3.98 12.46 -2.80
CA THR A 85 3.56 13.37 -1.71
C THR A 85 4.09 12.92 -0.36
N TYR A 86 4.16 11.60 -0.14
CA TYR A 86 4.62 11.01 1.12
C TYR A 86 6.09 10.54 1.07
N GLY A 87 6.84 10.90 0.02
CA GLY A 87 8.27 10.60 -0.10
C GLY A 87 8.62 9.15 -0.41
N VAL A 88 7.65 8.27 -0.65
CA VAL A 88 7.91 6.86 -0.97
C VAL A 88 8.31 6.73 -2.44
N PRO A 89 9.49 6.15 -2.75
CA PRO A 89 9.94 6.01 -4.13
C PRO A 89 9.11 4.92 -4.82
N LEU A 90 8.32 5.35 -5.80
CA LEU A 90 7.52 4.50 -6.66
C LEU A 90 7.67 4.97 -8.10
N ALA A 91 8.27 4.14 -8.95
CA ALA A 91 8.42 4.43 -10.36
C ALA A 91 7.08 4.25 -11.10
N ALA A 92 6.88 4.96 -12.21
CA ALA A 92 5.62 4.94 -12.94
C ALA A 92 5.27 3.55 -13.49
N ASP A 93 6.26 2.84 -14.03
CA ASP A 93 6.14 1.46 -14.53
C ASP A 93 5.81 0.45 -13.42
N GLU A 94 6.29 0.68 -12.20
CA GLU A 94 5.96 -0.14 -11.04
C GLU A 94 4.53 0.13 -10.56
N ALA A 95 4.10 1.40 -10.55
CA ALA A 95 2.71 1.77 -10.25
C ALA A 95 1.71 1.15 -11.25
N GLU A 96 2.07 1.12 -12.54
CA GLU A 96 1.27 0.45 -13.58
C GLU A 96 1.15 -1.06 -13.35
N ARG A 97 2.27 -1.72 -13.01
CA ARG A 97 2.27 -3.15 -12.66
C ARG A 97 1.41 -3.44 -11.43
N MET A 98 1.46 -2.57 -10.42
CA MET A 98 0.61 -2.68 -9.23
C MET A 98 -0.88 -2.55 -9.58
N GLU A 99 -1.23 -1.55 -10.40
CA GLU A 99 -2.61 -1.37 -10.87
C GLU A 99 -3.11 -2.63 -11.59
N GLN A 100 -2.33 -3.12 -12.57
CA GLN A 100 -2.68 -4.34 -13.31
C GLN A 100 -2.82 -5.56 -12.39
N HIS A 101 -1.95 -5.70 -11.39
CA HIS A 101 -2.00 -6.82 -10.44
C HIS A 101 -3.26 -6.79 -9.57
N PHE A 102 -3.62 -5.64 -9.02
CA PHE A 102 -4.77 -5.52 -8.13
C PHE A 102 -6.11 -5.47 -8.90
N ASN A 103 -6.15 -4.82 -10.07
CA ASN A 103 -7.34 -4.78 -10.92
C ASN A 103 -7.55 -6.06 -11.72
N GLY A 104 -6.48 -6.74 -12.13
CA GLY A 104 -6.55 -8.03 -12.83
C GLY A 104 -7.22 -9.10 -11.99
N LYS A 105 -6.88 -9.21 -10.70
CA LYS A 105 -7.55 -10.11 -9.74
C LYS A 105 -9.02 -9.77 -9.56
N ARG A 106 -9.36 -8.47 -9.54
CA ARG A 106 -10.74 -8.02 -9.38
C ARG A 106 -11.59 -8.31 -10.62
N ASN A 107 -11.07 -8.06 -11.81
CA ASN A 107 -11.73 -8.37 -13.08
C ASN A 107 -11.94 -9.88 -13.25
N ALA A 108 -10.99 -10.71 -12.83
CA ALA A 108 -11.16 -12.17 -12.82
C ALA A 108 -12.29 -12.62 -11.87
N VAL A 109 -12.36 -12.05 -10.66
CA VAL A 109 -13.43 -12.36 -9.68
C VAL A 109 -14.81 -11.88 -10.17
N LEU A 110 -14.90 -10.67 -10.72
CA LEU A 110 -16.14 -10.12 -11.29
C LEU A 110 -16.63 -10.93 -12.50
N THR A 111 -15.71 -11.38 -13.35
CA THR A 111 -16.04 -12.22 -14.51
C THR A 111 -16.63 -13.56 -14.05
N TYR A 112 -16.01 -14.20 -13.05
CA TYR A 112 -16.52 -15.46 -12.48
C TYR A 112 -17.92 -15.31 -11.85
N GLN A 113 -18.17 -14.23 -11.10
CA GLN A 113 -19.50 -13.98 -10.52
C GLN A 113 -20.58 -13.74 -11.57
N ARG A 114 -20.27 -13.01 -12.65
CA ARG A 114 -21.19 -12.79 -13.77
C ARG A 114 -21.57 -14.10 -14.47
N THR A 115 -20.58 -14.96 -14.73
CA THR A 115 -20.83 -16.26 -15.38
C THR A 115 -21.62 -17.21 -14.48
N ARG A 116 -21.40 -17.19 -13.15
CA ARG A 116 -22.16 -18.02 -12.21
C ARG A 116 -23.59 -17.51 -11.97
N GLY A 117 -23.81 -16.20 -12.00
CA GLY A 117 -25.15 -15.60 -11.92
C GLY A 117 -26.02 -15.88 -13.15
N ASN A 118 -25.43 -15.92 -14.35
CA ASN A 118 -26.15 -16.23 -15.59
C ASN A 118 -26.52 -17.72 -15.73
N ALA A 119 -25.90 -18.62 -14.98
CA ALA A 119 -26.14 -20.06 -15.04
C ALA A 119 -27.35 -20.53 -14.21
N VAL A 120 -28.01 -19.63 -13.46
CA VAL A 120 -29.16 -19.94 -12.58
C VAL A 120 -30.49 -19.39 -13.16
N SER A 121 -30.50 -18.97 -14.42
CA SER A 121 -31.70 -18.42 -15.08
C SER A 121 -32.00 -19.05 -16.43
N ALA A 122 -31.60 -20.30 -16.64
CA ALA A 122 -31.97 -21.11 -17.81
C ALA A 122 -32.72 -22.37 -17.39
#